data_AF-A0A512UG76-F1
#
_entry.id   AF-A0A512UG76-F1
#
_cell.length_a   1.000
_cell.length_b   1.000
_cell.length_c   1.000
_cell.angle_alpha   90.00
_cell.angle_beta   90.00
_cell.angle_gamma   90.00
#
_symmetry.space_group_name_H-M   'P 1'
#
loop_
_entity.id
_entity.type
_entity.pdbx_description
1 polymer ?
#
loop_
_entity_poly.entity_id
_entity_poly.type
_entity_poly.pdbx_seq_one_letter_code
_entity_poly.pdbx_strand_id
1 'polypeptide(L)'
;MKESVLFYKFAVDSQVFFKSSHTYALVNLKPLAPGHVLVVPLRTSVLRFGDLTPAEGQDYMKSLQIVQGLISRVYKADALNLAIQDGPESGQSVPHLHTHIIPRFKNDEHDDSIHKQLEKSDLVAAYEDFFARKAKFQNSPGFISTPDEDRHPRGDEEMAKEAAWLREELAKFNTSENL
;
A
#
# COMPACT_ATOMS: atom_id res chain seq x y z
N MET A 1 -0.86 4.31 29.10
CA MET A 1 -1.89 3.97 28.10
C MET A 1 -1.17 3.74 26.79
N LYS A 2 -1.46 2.64 26.07
CA LYS A 2 -0.79 2.36 24.79
C LYS A 2 -1.38 3.30 23.75
N GLU A 3 -0.55 4.08 23.09
CA GLU A 3 -0.99 5.02 22.05
C GLU A 3 -1.50 4.23 20.84
N SER A 4 -2.70 4.58 20.34
CA SER A 4 -3.33 3.92 19.20
C SER A 4 -2.51 4.10 17.93
N VAL A 5 -2.49 3.07 17.08
CA VAL A 5 -1.91 3.17 15.74
C VAL A 5 -2.89 3.90 14.82
N LEU A 6 -2.41 4.98 14.19
CA LEU A 6 -3.19 5.82 13.30
C LEU A 6 -2.74 5.68 11.85
N PHE A 7 -3.69 5.46 10.95
CA PHE A 7 -3.52 5.71 9.53
C PHE A 7 -4.04 7.11 9.22
N TYR A 8 -3.14 8.10 9.17
CA TYR A 8 -3.47 9.52 9.14
C TYR A 8 -4.31 9.94 10.36
N LYS A 9 -5.65 9.91 10.25
CA LYS A 9 -6.59 10.25 11.32
C LYS A 9 -7.47 9.07 11.74
N PHE A 10 -7.32 7.92 11.09
CA PHE A 10 -8.13 6.74 11.33
C PHE A 10 -7.42 5.80 12.30
N ALA A 11 -8.08 5.41 13.40
CA ALA A 11 -7.55 4.39 14.30
C ALA A 11 -7.66 3.01 13.62
N VAL A 12 -6.55 2.28 13.56
CA VAL A 12 -6.45 1.04 12.78
C VAL A 12 -5.90 -0.15 13.58
N ASP A 13 -5.92 -0.08 14.92
CA ASP A 13 -5.25 -1.04 15.80
C ASP A 13 -5.63 -2.51 15.53
N SER A 14 -6.91 -2.79 15.23
CA SER A 14 -7.38 -4.16 14.96
C SER A 14 -6.95 -4.68 13.59
N GLN A 15 -6.63 -3.80 12.65
CA GLN A 15 -6.19 -4.15 11.29
C GLN A 15 -4.67 -4.36 11.20
N VAL A 16 -3.90 -4.00 12.23
CA VAL A 16 -2.44 -4.12 12.25
C VAL A 16 -2.00 -5.56 12.51
N PHE A 17 -1.07 -6.05 11.68
CA PHE A 17 -0.46 -7.37 11.85
C PHE A 17 1.07 -7.34 12.02
N PHE A 18 1.71 -6.23 11.70
CA PHE A 18 3.16 -6.05 11.87
C PHE A 18 3.45 -4.66 12.43
N LYS A 19 4.46 -4.55 13.31
CA LYS A 19 4.96 -3.27 13.83
C LYS A 19 6.45 -3.37 14.14
N SER A 20 7.20 -2.36 13.73
CA SER A 20 8.62 -2.15 14.00
C SER A 20 8.82 -0.83 14.77
N SER A 21 10.06 -0.31 14.79
CA SER A 21 10.40 0.94 15.48
C SER A 21 9.73 2.16 14.85
N HIS A 22 9.61 2.21 13.53
CA HIS A 22 9.08 3.37 12.81
C HIS A 22 7.99 3.03 11.80
N THR A 23 7.63 1.75 11.63
CA THR A 23 6.74 1.28 10.58
C THR A 23 5.72 0.30 11.13
N TYR A 24 4.58 0.19 10.48
CA TYR A 24 3.60 -0.86 10.73
C TYR A 24 3.00 -1.34 9.40
N ALA A 25 2.36 -2.50 9.44
CA ALA A 25 1.60 -3.03 8.31
C ALA A 25 0.20 -3.43 8.73
N LEU A 26 -0.76 -3.18 7.85
CA LEU A 26 -2.18 -3.42 8.07
C LEU A 26 -2.85 -4.05 6.85
N VAL A 27 -3.94 -4.78 7.09
CA VAL A 27 -4.78 -5.33 6.02
C VAL A 27 -5.60 -4.23 5.35
N ASN A 28 -5.84 -4.34 4.02
CA ASN A 28 -6.51 -3.29 3.26
C ASN A 28 -8.04 -3.38 3.37
N LEU A 29 -8.73 -2.25 3.53
CA LEU A 29 -10.20 -2.18 3.55
C LEU A 29 -10.84 -2.61 2.23
N LYS A 30 -10.22 -2.25 1.09
CA LYS A 30 -10.70 -2.55 -0.27
C LYS A 30 -9.58 -3.22 -1.09
N PRO A 31 -9.22 -4.48 -0.77
CA PRO A 31 -8.10 -5.16 -1.40
C PRO A 31 -8.34 -5.35 -2.90
N LEU A 32 -7.30 -5.14 -3.71
CA LEU A 32 -7.31 -5.44 -5.16
C LEU A 32 -7.19 -6.94 -5.43
N ALA A 33 -6.49 -7.66 -4.58
CA ALA A 33 -6.35 -9.11 -4.61
C ALA A 33 -6.29 -9.67 -3.17
N PRO A 34 -6.61 -10.95 -2.95
CA PRO A 34 -6.38 -11.60 -1.66
C PRO A 34 -4.93 -11.39 -1.18
N GLY A 35 -4.76 -10.97 0.08
CA GLY A 35 -3.45 -10.65 0.64
C GLY A 35 -2.89 -9.28 0.26
N HIS A 36 -3.69 -8.39 -0.36
CA HIS A 36 -3.33 -6.99 -0.52
C HIS A 36 -3.26 -6.31 0.85
N VAL A 37 -2.05 -5.96 1.26
CA VAL A 37 -1.75 -5.26 2.52
C VAL A 37 -1.03 -3.93 2.26
N LEU A 38 -0.95 -3.10 3.30
CA LEU A 38 -0.28 -1.80 3.27
C LEU A 38 0.86 -1.76 4.28
N VAL A 39 1.97 -1.09 3.93
CA VAL A 39 3.09 -0.77 4.83
C VAL A 39 3.22 0.74 4.98
N VAL A 40 3.24 1.23 6.22
CA VAL A 40 2.99 2.63 6.58
C VAL A 40 3.93 3.07 7.70
N PRO A 41 4.54 4.27 7.65
CA PRO A 41 5.32 4.79 8.78
C PRO A 41 4.39 5.09 9.98
N LEU A 42 4.90 5.02 11.20
CA LEU A 42 4.14 5.33 12.42
C LEU A 42 3.88 6.84 12.56
N ARG A 43 4.78 7.68 12.05
CA ARG A 43 4.65 9.13 12.10
C ARG A 43 3.67 9.62 11.03
N THR A 44 2.48 10.01 11.47
CA THR A 44 1.37 10.43 10.60
C THR A 44 1.61 11.71 9.79
N SER A 45 2.69 12.46 10.06
CA SER A 45 3.08 13.63 9.26
C SER A 45 3.93 13.29 8.04
N VAL A 46 4.28 12.02 7.82
CA VAL A 46 4.96 11.57 6.58
C VAL A 46 3.90 11.42 5.48
N LEU A 47 3.68 12.47 4.69
CA LEU A 47 2.65 12.44 3.64
C LEU A 47 3.21 11.85 2.34
N ARG A 48 4.50 12.07 2.11
CA ARG A 48 5.25 11.74 0.90
C ARG A 48 6.46 10.88 1.23
N PHE A 49 6.98 10.16 0.24
CA PHE A 49 8.17 9.30 0.43
C PHE A 49 9.38 10.12 0.90
N GLY A 50 9.55 11.33 0.38
CA GLY A 50 10.64 12.25 0.76
C GLY A 50 10.53 12.82 2.18
N ASP A 51 9.40 12.65 2.88
CA ASP A 51 9.21 13.16 4.25
C ASP A 51 9.81 12.22 5.31
N LEU A 52 10.28 11.03 4.91
CA LEU A 52 10.94 10.07 5.80
C LEU A 52 12.30 10.61 6.26
N THR A 53 12.56 10.53 7.55
CA THR A 53 13.93 10.68 8.06
C THR A 53 14.79 9.48 7.64
N PRO A 54 16.14 9.58 7.69
CA PRO A 54 17.00 8.45 7.36
C PRO A 54 16.71 7.17 8.18
N ALA A 55 16.42 7.33 9.48
CA ALA A 55 16.09 6.21 10.37
C ALA A 55 14.74 5.58 10.01
N GLU A 56 13.72 6.40 9.74
CA GLU A 56 12.42 5.92 9.30
C GLU A 56 12.52 5.23 7.94
N GLY A 57 13.27 5.79 6.99
CA GLY A 57 13.47 5.19 5.67
C GLY A 57 14.16 3.83 5.73
N GLN A 58 15.16 3.67 6.59
CA GLN A 58 15.82 2.38 6.79
C GLN A 58 14.86 1.34 7.38
N ASP A 59 14.12 1.69 8.42
CA ASP A 59 13.14 0.80 9.05
C ASP A 59 11.97 0.48 8.09
N TYR A 60 11.54 1.46 7.29
CA TYR A 60 10.48 1.32 6.29
C TYR A 60 10.86 0.30 5.21
N MET A 61 12.04 0.45 4.61
CA MET A 61 12.52 -0.47 3.58
C MET A 61 12.78 -1.88 4.14
N LYS A 62 13.27 -2.00 5.38
CA LYS A 62 13.42 -3.30 6.05
C LYS A 62 12.06 -3.95 6.30
N SER A 63 11.08 -3.18 6.76
CA SER A 63 9.72 -3.64 6.99
C SER A 63 9.04 -4.10 5.70
N LEU A 64 9.26 -3.38 4.59
CA LEU A 64 8.78 -3.78 3.27
C LEU A 64 9.29 -5.16 2.86
N GLN A 65 10.59 -5.44 3.05
CA GLN A 65 11.16 -6.76 2.72
C GLN A 65 10.54 -7.87 3.57
N ILE A 66 10.39 -7.65 4.88
CA ILE A 66 9.78 -8.63 5.80
C ILE A 66 8.34 -8.92 5.40
N VAL A 67 7.53 -7.87 5.18
CA VAL A 67 6.11 -8.03 4.83
C VAL A 67 5.97 -8.65 3.44
N GLN A 68 6.80 -8.25 2.47
CA GLN A 68 6.80 -8.87 1.14
C GLN A 68 7.09 -10.37 1.21
N GLY A 69 8.11 -10.78 1.98
CA GLY A 69 8.47 -12.20 2.17
C GLY A 69 7.37 -12.99 2.87
N LEU A 70 6.79 -12.42 3.94
CA LEU A 70 5.65 -13.02 4.64
C LEU A 70 4.47 -13.26 3.70
N ILE A 71 4.04 -12.21 2.99
CA ILE A 71 2.86 -12.25 2.12
C ILE A 71 3.09 -13.22 0.95
N SER A 72 4.28 -13.20 0.34
CA SER A 72 4.67 -14.17 -0.69
C SER A 72 4.49 -15.61 -0.22
N ARG A 73 5.00 -15.93 0.98
CA ARG A 73 4.95 -17.29 1.54
C ARG A 73 3.54 -17.70 1.94
N VAL A 74 2.83 -16.86 2.69
CA VAL A 74 1.53 -17.19 3.29
C VAL A 74 0.47 -17.38 2.21
N TYR A 75 0.44 -16.49 1.22
CA TYR A 75 -0.51 -16.58 0.11
C TYR A 75 -0.01 -17.43 -1.05
N LYS A 76 1.22 -17.98 -0.97
CA LYS A 76 1.86 -18.77 -2.04
C LYS A 76 1.84 -18.01 -3.38
N ALA A 77 2.14 -16.71 -3.32
CA ALA A 77 2.12 -15.83 -4.48
C ALA A 77 3.31 -16.13 -5.40
N ASP A 78 3.08 -16.16 -6.71
CA ASP A 78 4.13 -16.34 -7.72
C ASP A 78 5.00 -15.07 -7.86
N ALA A 79 4.38 -13.90 -7.67
CA ALA A 79 5.02 -12.59 -7.71
C ALA A 79 4.25 -11.59 -6.83
N LEU A 80 4.76 -10.36 -6.68
CA LEU A 80 4.05 -9.27 -6.00
C LEU A 80 4.27 -7.95 -6.72
N ASN A 81 3.23 -7.10 -6.74
CA ASN A 81 3.39 -5.67 -7.00
C ASN A 81 3.67 -4.93 -5.70
N LEU A 82 4.71 -4.10 -5.71
CA LEU A 82 5.02 -3.15 -4.66
C LEU A 82 4.85 -1.75 -5.25
N ALA A 83 3.82 -1.02 -4.84
CA ALA A 83 3.46 0.26 -5.44
C ALA A 83 3.33 1.38 -4.39
N ILE A 84 3.97 2.50 -4.65
CA ILE A 84 3.82 3.74 -3.87
C ILE A 84 3.16 4.77 -4.77
N GLN A 85 2.00 5.26 -4.33
CA GLN A 85 1.35 6.42 -4.91
C GLN A 85 1.80 7.64 -4.11
N ASP A 86 2.92 8.24 -4.50
CA ASP A 86 3.50 9.41 -3.85
C ASP A 86 2.84 10.71 -4.33
N GLY A 87 1.74 11.10 -3.67
CA GLY A 87 1.01 12.34 -3.92
C GLY A 87 -0.33 12.17 -4.64
N PRO A 88 -1.24 13.15 -4.55
CA PRO A 88 -2.61 13.04 -5.10
C PRO A 88 -2.68 12.66 -6.58
N GLU A 89 -1.79 13.22 -7.41
CA GLU A 89 -1.76 13.01 -8.86
C GLU A 89 -1.25 11.61 -9.26
N SER A 90 -0.62 10.91 -8.32
CA SER A 90 -0.24 9.50 -8.49
C SER A 90 -1.34 8.52 -8.03
N GLY A 91 -2.47 9.04 -7.54
CA GLY A 91 -3.60 8.23 -7.04
C GLY A 91 -3.68 8.11 -5.52
N GLN A 92 -2.81 8.80 -4.76
CA GLN A 92 -2.82 8.73 -3.30
C GLN A 92 -4.14 9.23 -2.72
N SER A 93 -4.89 8.33 -2.08
CA SER A 93 -6.22 8.64 -1.51
C SER A 93 -6.18 9.04 -0.04
N VAL A 94 -5.26 8.46 0.75
CA VAL A 94 -5.04 8.82 2.16
C VAL A 94 -3.72 9.59 2.28
N PRO A 95 -3.72 10.79 2.88
CA PRO A 95 -2.53 11.64 3.02
C PRO A 95 -1.63 11.10 4.15
N HIS A 96 -1.04 9.94 3.91
CA HIS A 96 -0.05 9.28 4.75
C HIS A 96 0.68 8.31 3.82
N LEU A 97 2.00 8.34 3.80
CA LEU A 97 2.79 7.44 2.95
C LEU A 97 2.38 5.98 3.18
N HIS A 98 2.06 5.26 2.12
CA HIS A 98 1.81 3.82 2.20
C HIS A 98 2.26 3.12 0.93
N THR A 99 2.85 1.93 1.10
CA THR A 99 3.18 1.04 -0.01
C THR A 99 2.12 -0.05 -0.06
N HIS A 100 1.53 -0.23 -1.23
CA HIS A 100 0.70 -1.38 -1.53
C HIS A 100 1.59 -2.60 -1.78
N ILE A 101 1.29 -3.72 -1.13
CA ILE A 101 1.87 -5.02 -1.43
C ILE A 101 0.74 -5.92 -1.90
N ILE A 102 0.78 -6.33 -3.17
CA ILE A 102 -0.31 -7.03 -3.84
C ILE A 102 0.22 -8.36 -4.39
N PRO A 103 -0.21 -9.52 -3.85
CA PRO A 103 0.09 -10.83 -4.40
C PRO A 103 -0.38 -10.99 -5.84
N ARG A 104 0.45 -11.62 -6.67
CA ARG A 104 0.17 -11.95 -8.07
C ARG A 104 0.35 -13.45 -8.32
N PHE A 105 -0.47 -13.98 -9.21
CA PHE A 105 -0.52 -15.39 -9.54
C PHE A 105 -0.44 -15.55 -11.06
N LYS A 106 0.23 -16.60 -11.54
CA LYS A 106 0.49 -16.83 -12.97
C LYS A 106 -0.77 -16.79 -13.86
N ASN A 107 -1.93 -17.11 -13.28
CA ASN A 107 -3.21 -17.15 -13.99
C ASN A 107 -4.18 -16.05 -13.52
N ASP A 108 -3.70 -14.98 -12.86
CA ASP A 108 -4.58 -13.85 -12.55
C ASP A 108 -4.90 -13.03 -13.81
N GLU A 109 -6.16 -12.62 -13.95
CA GLU A 109 -6.63 -11.79 -15.07
C GLU A 109 -6.39 -10.28 -14.81
N HIS A 110 -5.46 -9.92 -13.92
CA HIS A 110 -5.20 -8.51 -13.59
C HIS A 110 -4.28 -7.86 -14.64
N ASP A 111 -4.87 -7.04 -15.52
CA ASP A 111 -4.13 -6.25 -16.51
C ASP A 111 -3.42 -5.06 -15.85
N ASP A 112 -2.21 -5.30 -15.38
CA ASP A 112 -1.36 -4.32 -14.70
C ASP A 112 -0.53 -3.48 -15.70
N SER A 113 -1.13 -3.19 -16.85
CA SER A 113 -0.42 -2.74 -18.03
C SER A 113 -0.14 -1.23 -18.04
N ILE A 114 0.47 -0.73 -16.96
CA ILE A 114 1.21 0.56 -17.00
C ILE A 114 2.22 0.53 -18.15
N HIS A 115 2.83 -0.63 -18.45
CA HIS A 115 3.72 -0.81 -19.60
C HIS A 115 3.02 -0.61 -20.96
N LYS A 116 1.77 -1.05 -21.17
CA LYS A 116 1.04 -0.77 -22.43
C LYS A 116 0.68 0.71 -22.57
N GLN A 117 0.55 1.44 -21.44
CA GLN A 117 0.35 2.88 -21.44
C GLN A 117 1.66 3.66 -21.66
N LEU A 118 2.79 3.17 -21.13
CA LEU A 118 4.13 3.74 -21.34
C LEU A 118 4.71 3.44 -22.73
N GLU A 119 4.32 2.31 -23.34
CA GLU A 119 4.67 1.94 -24.72
C GLU A 119 3.86 2.69 -25.80
N LYS A 120 2.98 3.64 -25.42
CA LYS A 120 2.37 4.53 -26.40
C LYS A 120 3.47 5.32 -27.10
N SER A 121 3.62 5.08 -28.40
CA SER A 121 4.65 5.60 -29.29
C SER A 121 4.61 7.12 -29.52
N ASP A 122 3.60 7.82 -29.00
CA ASP A 122 3.48 9.27 -29.09
C ASP A 122 3.65 9.93 -27.71
N LEU A 123 4.92 10.14 -27.37
CA LEU A 123 5.35 10.81 -26.14
C LEU A 123 4.87 12.26 -26.08
N VAL A 124 4.62 12.91 -27.21
CA VAL A 124 4.18 14.33 -27.27
C VAL A 124 2.74 14.45 -26.81
N ALA A 125 1.85 13.61 -27.35
CA ALA A 125 0.45 13.57 -26.93
C ALA A 125 0.31 13.20 -25.44
N ALA A 126 1.15 12.29 -24.93
CA ALA A 126 1.18 11.94 -23.52
C ALA A 126 1.67 13.10 -22.63
N TYR A 127 2.65 13.88 -23.12
CA TYR A 127 3.14 15.08 -22.42
C TYR A 127 2.08 16.18 -22.37
N GLU A 128 1.44 16.46 -23.50
CA GLU A 128 0.37 17.47 -23.60
C GLU A 128 -0.83 17.12 -22.71
N ASP A 129 -1.26 15.85 -22.70
CA ASP A 129 -2.30 15.36 -21.79
C ASP A 129 -1.90 15.51 -20.32
N PHE A 130 -0.66 15.18 -19.96
CA PHE A 130 -0.15 15.36 -18.61
C PHE A 130 -0.21 16.84 -18.16
N PHE A 131 0.26 17.77 -18.98
CA PHE A 131 0.23 19.20 -18.63
C PHE A 131 -1.19 19.78 -18.64
N ALA A 132 -2.07 19.30 -19.52
CA ALA A 132 -3.48 19.67 -19.51
C ALA A 132 -4.18 19.21 -18.22
N ARG A 133 -3.95 17.97 -17.78
CA ARG A 133 -4.46 17.45 -16.50
C ARG A 133 -3.89 18.21 -15.31
N LYS A 134 -2.59 18.51 -15.32
CA LYS A 134 -1.91 19.31 -14.28
C LYS A 134 -2.49 20.73 -14.18
N ALA A 135 -2.69 21.41 -15.31
CA ALA A 135 -3.25 22.76 -15.33
C ALA A 135 -4.72 22.78 -14.87
N LYS A 136 -5.49 21.75 -15.23
CA LYS A 136 -6.87 21.58 -14.75
C LYS A 136 -6.92 21.36 -13.22
N PHE A 137 -5.98 20.60 -12.68
CA PHE A 137 -5.86 20.34 -11.25
C PHE A 137 -5.48 21.59 -10.45
N GLN A 138 -4.47 22.33 -10.89
CA GLN A 138 -4.04 23.58 -10.23
C GLN A 138 -5.15 24.63 -10.14
N ASN A 139 -6.15 24.55 -11.03
CA ASN A 139 -7.26 25.49 -11.11
C ASN A 139 -8.60 24.93 -10.59
N SER A 140 -8.65 23.69 -10.09
CA SER A 140 -9.88 23.06 -9.58
C SER A 140 -9.82 22.88 -8.06
N PRO A 141 -10.59 23.64 -7.27
CA PRO A 141 -10.76 23.34 -5.85
C PRO A 141 -11.60 22.06 -5.73
N GLY A 142 -11.00 20.97 -5.24
CA GLY A 142 -11.69 19.73 -4.90
C GLY A 142 -11.61 18.59 -5.92
N PHE A 143 -10.44 18.36 -6.53
CA PHE A 143 -10.22 17.15 -7.34
C PHE A 143 -10.43 15.88 -6.50
N ILE A 144 -11.33 15.00 -6.97
CA ILE A 144 -11.65 13.70 -6.38
C ILE A 144 -11.32 12.64 -7.43
N SER A 145 -10.45 11.69 -7.09
CA SER A 145 -10.18 10.52 -7.94
C SER A 145 -11.47 9.72 -8.15
N THR A 146 -11.70 9.23 -9.37
CA THR A 146 -12.78 8.27 -9.65
C THR A 146 -12.58 7.01 -8.80
N PRO A 147 -13.52 6.63 -7.93
CA PRO A 147 -13.48 5.36 -7.22
C PRO A 147 -13.72 4.20 -8.20
N ASP A 148 -13.09 3.05 -7.99
CA ASP A 148 -13.54 1.80 -8.62
C ASP A 148 -14.95 1.47 -8.11
N GLU A 149 -15.94 1.57 -8.99
CA GLU A 149 -17.37 1.45 -8.64
C GLU A 149 -17.74 0.03 -8.15
N ASP A 150 -16.94 -1.00 -8.45
CA ASP A 150 -17.23 -2.39 -8.10
C ASP A 150 -16.59 -2.88 -6.77
N ARG A 151 -15.75 -2.07 -6.11
CA ARG A 151 -15.05 -2.47 -4.88
C ARG A 151 -15.81 -2.12 -3.61
N HIS A 152 -16.35 -3.15 -2.96
CA HIS A 152 -17.04 -3.06 -1.68
C HIS A 152 -16.05 -3.10 -0.50
N PRO A 153 -16.21 -2.22 0.51
CA PRO A 153 -15.39 -2.27 1.72
C PRO A 153 -15.68 -3.56 2.51
N ARG A 154 -14.63 -4.17 3.05
CA ARG A 154 -14.75 -5.31 3.97
C ARG A 154 -15.24 -4.86 5.34
N GLY A 155 -15.82 -5.79 6.10
CA GLY A 155 -16.25 -5.53 7.47
C GLY A 155 -15.08 -5.54 8.46
N ASP A 156 -15.20 -4.79 9.56
CA ASP A 156 -14.15 -4.69 10.57
C ASP A 156 -13.77 -6.04 11.20
N GLU A 157 -14.75 -6.93 11.41
CA GLU A 157 -14.52 -8.27 11.95
C GLU A 157 -13.69 -9.14 11.00
N GLU A 158 -13.97 -9.06 9.69
CA GLU A 158 -13.23 -9.78 8.66
C GLU A 158 -11.76 -9.32 8.63
N MET A 159 -11.55 -8.01 8.63
CA MET A 159 -10.21 -7.42 8.66
C MET A 159 -9.44 -7.80 9.93
N ALA A 160 -10.11 -7.77 11.09
CA ALA A 160 -9.50 -8.14 12.36
C ALA A 160 -9.07 -9.62 12.39
N LYS A 161 -9.89 -10.51 11.80
CA LYS A 161 -9.56 -11.93 11.66
C LYS A 161 -8.34 -12.15 10.75
N GLU A 162 -8.30 -11.49 9.59
CA GLU A 162 -7.15 -11.59 8.69
C GLU A 162 -5.87 -11.05 9.34
N ALA A 163 -5.95 -9.89 10.02
CA ALA A 163 -4.81 -9.33 10.74
C ALA A 163 -4.34 -10.23 11.88
N ALA A 164 -5.25 -10.89 12.60
CA ALA A 164 -4.91 -11.86 13.64
C ALA A 164 -4.20 -13.09 13.08
N TRP A 165 -4.72 -13.65 12.00
CA TRP A 165 -4.09 -14.78 11.32
C TRP A 165 -2.70 -14.41 10.79
N LEU A 166 -2.53 -13.25 10.15
CA LEU A 166 -1.21 -12.79 9.68
C LEU A 166 -0.21 -12.59 10.81
N ARG A 167 -0.65 -12.19 12.02
CA ARG A 167 0.22 -12.13 13.21
C ARG A 167 0.74 -13.52 13.59
N GLU A 168 -0.12 -14.53 13.55
CA GLU A 168 0.28 -15.91 13.83
C GLU A 168 1.26 -16.45 12.77
N GLU A 169 1.01 -16.17 11.49
CA GLU A 169 1.92 -16.56 10.41
C GLU A 169 3.27 -15.84 10.49
N LEU A 170 3.28 -14.55 10.85
CA LEU A 170 4.52 -13.80 11.07
C LEU A 170 5.38 -14.40 12.18
N ALA A 171 4.76 -14.88 13.27
CA ALA A 171 5.49 -15.54 14.36
C ALA A 171 6.16 -16.86 13.89
N LYS A 172 5.52 -17.59 12.98
CA LYS A 172 6.07 -18.80 12.33
C LYS A 172 7.17 -18.45 11.32
N PHE A 173 6.99 -17.35 10.59
CA PHE A 173 7.95 -16.86 9.61
C PHE A 173 9.30 -16.54 10.25
N ASN A 174 9.28 -15.74 11.33
CA ASN A 174 10.49 -15.32 12.05
C ASN A 174 11.22 -16.47 12.75
N THR A 175 10.53 -17.55 13.12
CA THR A 175 11.18 -18.74 13.70
C THR A 175 11.84 -19.61 12.63
N SER A 176 11.34 -19.59 11.39
CA SER A 176 11.91 -20.37 10.29
C SER A 176 13.13 -19.77 9.60
N GLU A 177 13.40 -18.46 9.75
CA GLU A 177 14.64 -17.81 9.24
C GLU A 177 15.81 -17.84 10.24
N ASN A 178 15.62 -18.45 11.43
CA ASN A 178 16.68 -18.68 12.43
C ASN A 178 17.25 -20.12 12.39
N LEU A 179 17.11 -20.82 11.27
CA LEU A 179 17.71 -22.14 10.99
C LEU A 179 18.59 -22.10 9.74
#